data_AF-A0A358MMU9-F1
#
_entry.id   AF-A0A358MMU9-F1
#
_cell.length_a   1.000
_cell.length_b   1.000
_cell.length_c   1.000
_cell.angle_alpha   90.00
_cell.angle_beta   90.00
_cell.angle_gamma   90.00
#
_symmetry.space_group_name_H-M   'P 1'
#
loop_
_entity.id
_entity.type
_entity.pdbx_description
1 polymer ?
#
loop_
_entity_poly.entity_id
_entity_poly.type
_entity_poly.pdbx_seq_one_letter_code
_entity_poly.pdbx_strand_id
1 'polypeptide(L)'
;MRSFLKYLAKNDIKAIAPDKIELAKMPSRQIAFLEGSDLERLLGAPLTPQTSTSLRDKAMLELFFSTGLRVSELTNLKKDDINLKKDEFTVKGKGGKWRVVFLSNQAKYWLAKYLEARRDFNPFIFIPLDRAHNQRDKKKMKDKDWEKLTPRSVQRLIKRYSKMAGITKNITPHVLRHSYATDLLQNGADIRSVQEMLGHSSITTTQIYTHVTNKGLAEVFKNFHGKK
;
A
#
# COMPACT_ATOMS: atom_id res chain seq x y z
N MET A 1 -20.02 -11.41 -17.82
CA MET A 1 -20.65 -11.93 -19.06
C MET A 1 -19.64 -12.52 -20.05
N ARG A 2 -18.73 -11.74 -20.67
CA ARG A 2 -17.74 -12.30 -21.63
C ARG A 2 -16.90 -13.47 -21.10
N SER A 3 -16.45 -13.41 -19.83
CA SER A 3 -15.70 -14.52 -19.21
C SER A 3 -16.53 -15.79 -19.03
N PHE A 4 -17.84 -15.65 -18.84
CA PHE A 4 -18.76 -16.79 -18.73
C PHE A 4 -19.01 -17.40 -20.11
N LEU A 5 -19.20 -16.59 -21.15
CA LEU A 5 -19.30 -17.08 -22.53
C LEU A 5 -18.03 -17.78 -23.01
N LYS A 6 -16.84 -17.28 -22.63
CA LYS A 6 -15.56 -17.99 -22.88
C LYS A 6 -15.49 -19.33 -22.15
N TYR A 7 -16.00 -19.40 -20.93
CA TYR A 7 -16.11 -20.65 -20.20
C TYR A 7 -17.05 -21.63 -20.91
N LEU A 8 -18.24 -21.19 -21.33
CA LEU A 8 -19.19 -22.05 -22.07
C LEU A 8 -18.59 -22.55 -23.38
N ALA A 9 -17.95 -21.68 -24.16
CA ALA A 9 -17.26 -22.05 -25.39
C ALA A 9 -16.12 -23.06 -25.14
N LYS A 10 -15.40 -22.94 -24.02
CA LYS A 10 -14.33 -23.89 -23.64
C LYS A 10 -14.86 -25.27 -23.24
N ASN A 11 -16.12 -25.35 -22.80
CA ASN A 11 -16.78 -26.60 -22.42
C ASN A 11 -17.74 -27.10 -23.52
N ASP A 12 -17.58 -26.62 -24.76
CA ASP A 12 -18.40 -26.99 -25.92
C ASP A 12 -19.92 -26.74 -25.73
N ILE A 13 -20.28 -25.84 -24.82
CA ILE A 13 -21.68 -25.43 -24.60
C ILE A 13 -22.02 -24.32 -25.59
N LYS A 14 -23.05 -24.54 -26.40
CA LYS A 14 -23.51 -23.60 -27.42
C LYS A 14 -23.92 -22.26 -26.78
N ALA A 15 -23.20 -21.20 -27.13
CA ALA A 15 -23.43 -19.86 -26.61
C ALA A 15 -23.08 -18.79 -27.67
N ILE A 16 -23.54 -17.55 -27.46
CA ILE A 16 -23.18 -16.42 -28.32
C ILE A 16 -21.68 -16.13 -28.16
N ALA A 17 -21.00 -15.79 -29.27
CA ALA A 17 -19.58 -15.43 -29.23
C ALA A 17 -19.34 -14.25 -28.27
N PRO A 18 -18.35 -14.32 -27.37
CA PRO A 18 -18.06 -13.28 -26.38
C PRO A 18 -17.87 -11.88 -26.98
N ASP A 19 -17.33 -11.80 -28.19
CA ASP A 19 -17.00 -10.54 -28.85
C ASP A 19 -18.22 -9.80 -29.40
N LYS A 20 -19.35 -10.48 -29.57
CA LYS A 20 -20.63 -9.86 -29.95
C LYS A 20 -21.24 -9.00 -28.82
N ILE A 21 -20.76 -9.13 -27.59
CA ILE A 21 -21.15 -8.23 -26.50
C ILE A 21 -20.25 -7.01 -26.56
N GLU A 22 -20.70 -5.89 -27.09
CA GLU A 22 -19.96 -4.64 -26.99
C GLU A 22 -19.90 -4.15 -25.53
N LEU A 23 -18.69 -3.79 -25.08
CA LEU A 23 -18.52 -3.19 -23.76
C LEU A 23 -18.57 -1.67 -23.94
N ALA A 24 -19.37 -1.01 -23.12
CA ALA A 24 -19.32 0.45 -23.02
C ALA A 24 -17.87 0.87 -22.73
N LYS A 25 -17.35 1.83 -23.51
CA LYS A 25 -16.05 2.44 -23.24
C LYS A 25 -16.13 3.14 -21.88
N MET A 26 -15.59 2.51 -20.86
CA MET A 26 -15.48 3.16 -19.56
C MET A 26 -14.42 4.26 -19.66
N PRO A 27 -14.70 5.47 -19.15
CA PRO A 27 -13.67 6.51 -19.09
C PRO A 27 -12.47 5.99 -18.31
N SER A 28 -11.26 6.31 -18.77
CA SER A 28 -10.03 5.96 -18.05
C SER A 28 -10.09 6.61 -16.67
N ARG A 29 -10.15 5.79 -15.62
CA ARG A 29 -10.17 6.29 -14.25
C ARG A 29 -8.83 6.95 -13.96
N GLN A 30 -8.84 8.25 -13.67
CA GLN A 30 -7.64 8.91 -13.15
C GLN A 30 -7.23 8.25 -11.83
N ILE A 31 -5.95 7.93 -11.71
CA ILE A 31 -5.41 7.35 -10.48
C ILE A 31 -5.44 8.44 -9.42
N ALA A 32 -6.22 8.20 -8.37
CA ALA A 32 -6.15 9.04 -7.19
C ALA A 32 -4.82 8.79 -6.47
N PHE A 33 -4.09 9.87 -6.16
CA PHE A 33 -2.93 9.88 -5.29
C PHE A 33 -3.00 11.08 -4.33
N LEU A 34 -2.18 11.06 -3.30
CA LEU A 34 -2.06 12.12 -2.30
C LEU A 34 -0.99 13.12 -2.74
N GLU A 35 -1.33 14.39 -2.70
CA GLU A 35 -0.36 15.48 -2.86
C GLU A 35 0.42 15.67 -1.54
N GLY A 36 1.60 16.28 -1.59
CA GLY A 36 2.52 16.37 -0.44
C GLY A 36 1.86 16.88 0.86
N SER A 37 1.05 17.93 0.78
CA SER A 37 0.34 18.48 1.95
C SER A 37 -0.78 17.56 2.47
N ASP A 38 -1.51 16.85 1.60
CA ASP A 38 -2.49 15.84 2.02
C ASP A 38 -1.79 14.66 2.70
N LEU A 39 -0.64 14.25 2.17
CA LEU A 39 0.16 13.16 2.70
C LEU A 39 0.70 13.50 4.09
N GLU A 40 1.32 14.67 4.26
CA GLU A 40 1.83 15.13 5.56
C GLU A 40 0.74 15.16 6.63
N ARG A 41 -0.44 15.71 6.29
CA ARG A 41 -1.59 15.72 7.21
C ARG A 41 -2.05 14.31 7.56
N LEU A 42 -2.12 13.40 6.59
CA LEU A 42 -2.51 12.00 6.82
C LEU A 42 -1.50 11.28 7.73
N LEU A 43 -0.21 11.43 7.46
CA LEU A 43 0.85 10.81 8.25
C LEU A 43 0.90 11.42 9.66
N GLY A 44 0.64 12.72 9.82
CA GLY A 44 0.64 13.41 11.12
C GLY A 44 -0.60 13.13 11.98
N ALA A 45 -1.73 12.79 11.37
CA ALA A 45 -3.04 12.65 12.04
C ALA A 45 -3.09 11.71 13.27
N PRO A 46 -2.30 10.61 13.35
CA PRO A 46 -2.34 9.75 14.53
C PRO A 46 -1.85 10.37 15.84
N LEU A 47 -0.97 11.37 15.81
CA LEU A 47 -0.19 11.79 16.98
C LEU A 47 -0.98 12.46 18.13
N THR A 48 -2.28 12.68 17.97
CA THR A 48 -3.10 13.38 18.96
C THR A 48 -4.41 12.62 19.24
N PRO A 49 -4.62 12.05 20.45
CA PRO A 49 -3.69 11.91 21.58
C PRO A 49 -2.68 10.77 21.42
N GLN A 50 -1.51 10.89 22.05
CA GLN A 50 -0.48 9.86 22.07
C GLN A 50 -0.89 8.68 22.96
N THR A 51 -1.25 7.58 22.31
CA THR A 51 -1.61 6.28 22.88
C THR A 51 -0.84 5.16 22.18
N SER A 52 -0.77 3.96 22.75
CA SER A 52 -0.15 2.79 22.09
C SER A 52 -0.78 2.51 20.71
N THR A 53 -2.10 2.70 20.59
CA THR A 53 -2.82 2.59 19.31
C THR A 53 -2.37 3.67 18.32
N SER A 54 -2.20 4.93 18.75
CA SER A 54 -1.71 5.97 17.85
C SER A 54 -0.28 5.73 17.37
N LEU A 55 0.60 5.18 18.22
CA LEU A 55 1.98 4.86 17.85
C LEU A 55 2.01 3.74 16.82
N ARG A 56 1.20 2.68 17.02
CA ARG A 56 0.98 1.63 16.00
C ARG A 56 0.53 2.25 14.69
N ASP A 57 -0.50 3.08 14.75
CA ASP A 57 -1.16 3.62 13.56
C ASP A 57 -0.22 4.57 12.80
N LYS A 58 0.57 5.39 13.51
CA LYS A 58 1.63 6.23 12.95
C LYS A 58 2.72 5.39 12.28
N ALA A 59 3.31 4.43 13.00
CA ALA A 59 4.32 3.55 12.46
C ALA A 59 3.83 2.79 11.22
N MET A 60 2.57 2.36 11.24
CA MET A 60 1.96 1.66 10.12
C MET A 60 1.79 2.55 8.90
N LEU A 61 1.28 3.77 9.05
CA LEU A 61 1.11 4.69 7.92
C LEU A 61 2.46 5.08 7.30
N GLU A 62 3.46 5.38 8.14
CA GLU A 62 4.82 5.72 7.72
C GLU A 62 5.49 4.58 6.96
N LEU A 63 5.46 3.37 7.52
CA LEU A 63 5.99 2.19 6.85
C LEU A 63 5.26 1.93 5.53
N PHE A 64 3.94 2.03 5.53
CA PHE A 64 3.13 1.68 4.37
C PHE A 64 3.34 2.64 3.20
N PHE A 65 3.46 3.94 3.47
CA PHE A 65 3.84 4.92 2.47
C PHE A 65 5.29 4.73 2.02
N SER A 66 6.24 4.55 2.95
CA SER A 66 7.66 4.44 2.63
C SER A 66 8.05 3.23 1.76
N THR A 67 7.31 2.14 1.85
CA THR A 67 7.72 0.84 1.27
C THR A 67 6.88 0.41 0.07
N GLY A 68 5.74 1.08 -0.17
CA GLY A 68 4.78 0.63 -1.18
C GLY A 68 4.37 -0.82 -1.01
N LEU A 69 4.21 -1.34 0.22
CA LEU A 69 3.73 -2.70 0.45
C LEU A 69 2.28 -2.89 0.01
N ARG A 70 1.87 -4.14 -0.24
CA ARG A 70 0.44 -4.46 -0.38
C ARG A 70 -0.14 -4.53 1.01
N VAL A 71 -1.43 -4.22 1.17
CA VAL A 71 -2.08 -4.30 2.49
C VAL A 71 -1.93 -5.68 3.12
N SER A 72 -1.99 -6.74 2.32
CA SER A 72 -1.79 -8.11 2.79
C SER A 72 -0.35 -8.35 3.25
N GLU A 73 0.64 -7.81 2.55
CA GLU A 73 2.05 -7.94 2.92
C GLU A 73 2.31 -7.21 4.25
N LEU A 74 1.81 -5.97 4.37
CA LEU A 74 1.88 -5.18 5.60
C LEU A 74 1.28 -5.92 6.82
N THR A 75 0.09 -6.50 6.68
CA THR A 75 -0.58 -7.21 7.78
C THR A 75 0.08 -8.53 8.17
N ASN A 76 0.90 -9.11 7.30
CA ASN A 76 1.57 -10.39 7.55
C ASN A 76 3.03 -10.23 8.00
N LEU A 77 3.52 -8.99 8.10
CA LEU A 77 4.90 -8.69 8.41
C LEU A 77 5.20 -8.98 9.88
N LYS A 78 6.29 -9.73 10.11
CA LYS A 78 6.75 -10.13 11.45
C LYS A 78 7.94 -9.30 11.90
N LYS A 79 8.16 -9.25 13.22
CA LYS A 79 9.30 -8.55 13.83
C LYS A 79 10.63 -9.05 13.25
N ASP A 80 10.75 -10.36 13.05
CA ASP A 80 11.96 -11.00 12.51
C ASP A 80 12.19 -10.73 11.02
N ASP A 81 11.16 -10.29 10.28
CA ASP A 81 11.28 -9.96 8.86
C ASP A 81 12.01 -8.61 8.66
N ILE A 82 12.10 -7.76 9.70
CA ILE A 82 12.68 -6.42 9.59
C ILE A 82 13.86 -6.27 10.54
N ASN A 83 15.02 -5.96 9.97
CA ASN A 83 16.16 -5.48 10.73
C ASN A 83 16.26 -3.96 10.61
N LEU A 84 15.91 -3.24 11.67
CA LEU A 84 15.94 -1.77 11.71
C LEU A 84 17.34 -1.15 11.59
N LYS A 85 18.41 -1.96 11.72
CA LYS A 85 19.79 -1.52 11.45
C LYS A 85 20.12 -1.47 9.95
N LYS A 86 19.31 -2.14 9.13
CA LYS A 86 19.41 -2.11 7.67
C LYS A 86 18.36 -1.15 7.12
N ASP A 87 18.63 -0.64 5.93
CA ASP A 87 17.72 0.24 5.20
C ASP A 87 16.75 -0.53 4.31
N GLU A 88 16.76 -1.86 4.38
CA GLU A 88 15.97 -2.73 3.52
C GLU A 88 15.58 -4.04 4.20
N PHE A 89 14.53 -4.66 3.65
CA PHE A 89 14.14 -6.02 3.97
C PHE A 89 13.48 -6.69 2.77
N THR A 90 13.26 -8.00 2.83
CA THR A 90 12.65 -8.76 1.74
C THR A 90 11.21 -9.12 2.05
N VAL A 91 10.32 -9.01 1.06
CA VAL A 91 8.93 -9.44 1.17
C VAL A 91 8.54 -10.42 0.07
N LYS A 92 7.69 -11.37 0.42
CA LYS A 92 7.12 -12.35 -0.52
C LYS A 92 5.85 -11.79 -1.14
N GLY A 93 5.91 -11.47 -2.43
CA GLY A 93 4.80 -10.95 -3.22
C GLY A 93 3.86 -12.02 -3.80
N LYS A 94 2.93 -11.57 -4.63
CA LYS A 94 2.02 -12.46 -5.38
C LYS A 94 2.81 -13.41 -6.26
N GLY A 95 2.44 -14.69 -6.26
CA GLY A 95 3.16 -15.74 -6.99
C GLY A 95 4.43 -16.24 -6.27
N GLY A 96 4.63 -15.85 -5.01
CA GLY A 96 5.72 -16.36 -4.17
C GLY A 96 7.08 -15.75 -4.46
N LYS A 97 7.15 -14.74 -5.33
CA LYS A 97 8.40 -14.04 -5.67
C LYS A 97 8.85 -13.12 -4.54
N TRP A 98 10.12 -13.19 -4.20
CA TRP A 98 10.76 -12.27 -3.26
C TRP A 98 11.11 -10.96 -3.96
N ARG A 99 11.03 -9.87 -3.22
CA ARG A 99 11.57 -8.57 -3.63
C ARG A 99 12.12 -7.82 -2.44
N VAL A 100 13.12 -6.98 -2.69
CA VAL A 100 13.65 -6.04 -1.71
C VAL A 100 12.72 -4.83 -1.60
N VAL A 101 12.55 -4.33 -0.38
CA VAL A 101 11.84 -3.09 -0.09
C VAL A 101 12.70 -2.23 0.84
N PHE A 102 12.72 -0.93 0.57
CA PHE A 102 13.55 0.04 1.27
C PHE A 102 12.75 0.79 2.34
N LEU A 103 13.42 1.17 3.43
CA LEU A 103 12.86 1.86 4.58
C LEU A 103 13.40 3.28 4.64
N SER A 104 12.50 4.26 4.72
CA SER A 104 12.88 5.63 5.05
C SER A 104 13.33 5.75 6.51
N ASN A 105 14.14 6.76 6.80
CA ASN A 105 14.54 7.08 8.17
C ASN A 105 13.32 7.36 9.07
N GLN A 106 12.28 7.98 8.52
CA GLN A 106 11.04 8.26 9.24
C GLN A 106 10.29 6.98 9.60
N ALA A 107 10.18 6.03 8.66
CA ALA A 107 9.55 4.74 8.89
C ALA A 107 10.31 3.93 9.95
N LYS A 108 11.65 3.88 9.87
CA LYS A 108 12.49 3.22 10.89
C LYS A 108 12.28 3.81 12.27
N TYR A 109 12.29 5.14 12.37
CA TYR A 109 12.10 5.85 13.64
C TYR A 109 10.77 5.52 14.31
N TRP A 110 9.66 5.65 13.58
CA TRP A 110 8.33 5.39 14.16
C TRP A 110 8.10 3.91 14.44
N LEU A 111 8.64 3.03 13.60
CA LEU A 111 8.58 1.59 13.82
C LEU A 111 9.36 1.18 15.08
N ALA A 112 10.57 1.72 15.28
CA ALA A 112 11.35 1.52 16.51
C ALA A 112 10.57 1.98 17.74
N LYS A 113 10.08 3.22 17.74
CA LYS A 113 9.25 3.77 18.84
C LYS A 113 8.05 2.91 19.17
N TYR A 114 7.36 2.40 18.15
CA TYR A 114 6.20 1.54 18.36
C TYR A 114 6.61 0.18 18.95
N LEU A 115 7.69 -0.45 18.44
CA LEU A 115 8.16 -1.74 18.93
C LEU A 115 8.71 -1.66 20.36
N GLU A 116 9.40 -0.58 20.72
CA GLU A 116 9.89 -0.32 22.09
C GLU A 116 8.73 -0.16 23.10
N ALA A 117 7.62 0.45 22.67
CA ALA A 117 6.43 0.60 23.52
C ALA A 117 5.65 -0.72 23.70
N ARG A 118 5.96 -1.77 22.94
CA ARG A 118 5.30 -3.09 23.05
C ARG A 118 6.00 -3.98 24.07
N ARG A 119 5.21 -4.70 24.86
CA ARG A 119 5.67 -5.66 25.87
C ARG A 119 5.19 -7.09 25.62
N ASP A 120 4.64 -7.36 24.45
CA ASP A 120 4.00 -8.64 24.12
C ASP A 120 4.86 -9.51 23.19
N PHE A 121 4.60 -10.82 23.24
CA PHE A 121 5.32 -11.84 22.46
C PHE A 121 4.76 -12.09 21.05
N ASN A 122 3.78 -11.30 20.59
CA ASN A 122 3.17 -11.54 19.29
C ASN A 122 4.19 -11.28 18.17
N PRO A 123 4.41 -12.24 17.25
CA PRO A 123 5.44 -12.13 16.22
C PRO A 123 5.10 -11.09 15.15
N PHE A 124 3.82 -10.75 14.95
CA PHE A 124 3.42 -9.76 13.96
C PHE A 124 3.80 -8.34 14.42
N ILE A 125 4.23 -7.50 13.48
CA ILE A 125 4.54 -6.10 13.77
C ILE A 125 3.28 -5.34 14.14
N PHE A 126 2.21 -5.43 13.35
CA PHE A 126 0.98 -4.69 13.62
C PHE A 126 -0.11 -5.59 14.18
N ILE A 127 -0.47 -5.33 15.43
CA ILE A 127 -1.47 -6.11 16.17
C ILE A 127 -2.72 -5.28 16.49
N PRO A 128 -3.89 -5.91 16.67
CA PRO A 128 -5.05 -5.24 17.26
C PRO A 128 -4.70 -4.79 18.69
N LEU A 129 -4.97 -3.53 19.03
CA LEU A 129 -4.74 -2.95 20.37
C LEU A 129 -6.04 -2.40 20.98
N ASP A 130 -7.17 -2.57 20.29
CA ASP A 130 -8.42 -1.94 20.64
C ASP A 130 -9.11 -2.75 21.74
N ARG A 131 -9.57 -2.08 22.82
CA ARG A 131 -10.17 -2.72 24.01
C ARG A 131 -11.34 -3.67 23.70
N ALA A 132 -12.04 -3.47 22.58
CA ALA A 132 -13.15 -4.32 22.15
C ALA A 132 -12.74 -5.74 21.71
N HIS A 133 -11.51 -5.94 21.21
CA HIS A 133 -10.99 -7.26 20.86
C HIS A 133 -10.61 -8.09 22.09
N ASN A 134 -10.20 -7.43 23.18
CA ASN A 134 -9.78 -8.10 24.41
C ASN A 134 -10.88 -8.89 25.13
N GLN A 135 -12.17 -8.67 24.84
CA GLN A 135 -13.28 -9.36 25.52
C GLN A 135 -14.08 -10.33 24.64
N ARG A 136 -14.24 -10.08 23.34
CA ARG A 136 -15.09 -10.93 22.48
C ARG A 136 -14.36 -12.10 21.82
N ASP A 137 -13.08 -11.95 21.49
CA ASP A 137 -12.35 -12.97 20.70
C ASP A 137 -11.49 -13.92 21.55
N LYS A 138 -11.21 -13.58 22.82
CA LYS A 138 -10.57 -14.51 23.77
C LYS A 138 -11.31 -15.85 23.91
N LYS A 139 -12.62 -15.89 23.62
CA LYS A 139 -13.45 -17.11 23.73
C LYS A 139 -13.38 -18.02 22.49
N LYS A 140 -12.74 -17.59 21.39
CA LYS A 140 -12.64 -18.35 20.13
C LYS A 140 -11.21 -18.63 19.67
N MET A 141 -10.20 -18.10 20.37
CA MET A 141 -8.81 -18.33 20.00
C MET A 141 -8.40 -19.74 20.40
N LYS A 142 -8.12 -20.60 19.41
CA LYS A 142 -7.31 -21.79 19.65
C LYS A 142 -5.89 -21.31 19.99
N ASP A 143 -5.20 -22.02 20.87
CA ASP A 143 -3.88 -21.66 21.44
C ASP A 143 -2.73 -21.45 20.41
N LYS A 144 -2.99 -21.51 19.10
CA LYS A 144 -1.96 -21.45 18.04
C LYS A 144 -2.07 -20.27 17.06
N ASP A 145 -3.13 -19.47 17.11
CA ASP A 145 -3.28 -18.34 16.17
C ASP A 145 -2.97 -16.99 16.85
N TRP A 146 -1.79 -16.45 16.55
CA TRP A 146 -1.43 -15.08 16.95
C TRP A 146 -2.34 -14.07 16.25
N GLU A 147 -2.90 -13.12 17.01
CA GLU A 147 -3.74 -12.05 16.44
C GLU A 147 -2.91 -11.10 15.56
N LYS A 148 -3.44 -10.74 14.39
CA LYS A 148 -2.85 -9.73 13.50
C LYS A 148 -3.93 -8.78 13.00
N LEU A 149 -3.52 -7.58 12.57
CA LEU A 149 -4.46 -6.71 11.87
C LEU A 149 -4.94 -7.37 10.57
N THR A 150 -6.23 -7.20 10.28
CA THR A 150 -6.79 -7.62 9.00
C THR A 150 -6.64 -6.49 7.97
N PRO A 151 -6.62 -6.79 6.66
CA PRO A 151 -6.65 -5.76 5.62
C PRO A 151 -7.82 -4.77 5.77
N ARG A 152 -8.97 -5.26 6.26
CA ARG A 152 -10.15 -4.44 6.53
C ARG A 152 -9.91 -3.47 7.70
N SER A 153 -9.19 -3.91 8.73
CA SER A 153 -8.78 -3.04 9.85
C SER A 153 -7.88 -1.90 9.35
N VAL A 154 -6.90 -2.21 8.50
CA VAL A 154 -6.01 -1.20 7.89
C VAL A 154 -6.80 -0.22 7.02
N GLN A 155 -7.74 -0.69 6.20
CA GLN A 155 -8.60 0.18 5.39
C GLN A 155 -9.46 1.12 6.25
N ARG A 156 -10.06 0.61 7.34
CA ARG A 156 -10.84 1.42 8.28
C ARG A 156 -9.98 2.48 8.96
N LEU A 157 -8.76 2.12 9.33
CA LEU A 157 -7.79 3.00 9.94
C LEU A 157 -7.40 4.15 8.99
N ILE A 158 -7.03 3.84 7.75
CA ILE A 158 -6.70 4.85 6.74
C ILE A 158 -7.89 5.80 6.55
N LYS A 159 -9.11 5.28 6.43
CA LYS A 159 -10.32 6.09 6.27
C LYS A 159 -10.56 7.01 7.47
N ARG A 160 -10.36 6.50 8.69
CA ARG A 160 -10.48 7.28 9.94
C ARG A 160 -9.50 8.47 9.92
N TYR A 161 -8.22 8.21 9.68
CA TYR A 161 -7.20 9.26 9.68
C TYR A 161 -7.32 10.22 8.51
N SER A 162 -7.80 9.76 7.36
CA SER A 162 -8.10 10.65 6.22
C SER A 162 -9.20 11.64 6.59
N LYS A 163 -10.25 11.19 7.29
CA LYS A 163 -11.32 12.07 7.78
C LYS A 163 -10.79 13.05 8.84
N MET A 164 -9.98 12.58 9.79
CA MET A 164 -9.38 13.44 10.82
C MET A 164 -8.44 14.49 10.22
N ALA A 165 -7.70 14.13 9.18
CA ALA A 165 -6.82 15.03 8.45
C ALA A 165 -7.57 16.05 7.58
N GLY A 166 -8.89 15.96 7.44
CA GLY A 166 -9.67 16.84 6.56
C GLY A 166 -9.46 16.55 5.07
N ILE A 167 -9.20 15.29 4.71
CA ILE A 167 -9.01 14.86 3.33
C ILE A 167 -10.36 14.35 2.80
N THR A 168 -10.92 15.05 1.81
CA THR A 168 -12.21 14.71 1.20
C THR A 168 -12.10 13.56 0.20
N LYS A 169 -10.91 13.33 -0.37
CA LYS A 169 -10.60 12.23 -1.28
C LYS A 169 -10.78 10.88 -0.55
N ASN A 170 -11.35 9.89 -1.24
CA ASN A 170 -11.47 8.54 -0.68
C ASN A 170 -10.13 7.80 -0.71
N ILE A 171 -9.39 7.87 0.39
CA ILE A 171 -8.09 7.22 0.50
C ILE A 171 -8.26 5.74 0.88
N THR A 172 -7.59 4.89 0.12
CA THR A 172 -7.57 3.44 0.31
C THR A 172 -6.12 2.94 0.36
N PRO A 173 -5.87 1.69 0.79
CA PRO A 173 -4.52 1.13 0.75
C PRO A 173 -3.85 1.18 -0.63
N HIS A 174 -4.65 1.01 -1.70
CA HIS A 174 -4.15 1.12 -3.07
C HIS A 174 -3.78 2.55 -3.43
N VAL A 175 -4.56 3.54 -2.98
CA VAL A 175 -4.24 4.97 -3.19
C VAL A 175 -2.92 5.33 -2.52
N LEU A 176 -2.67 4.89 -1.28
CA LEU A 176 -1.37 5.11 -0.61
C LEU A 176 -0.20 4.51 -1.39
N ARG A 177 -0.37 3.28 -1.89
CA ARG A 177 0.63 2.62 -2.74
C ARG A 177 0.85 3.40 -4.05
N HIS A 178 -0.23 3.92 -4.65
CA HIS A 178 -0.13 4.77 -5.84
C HIS A 178 0.62 6.07 -5.54
N SER A 179 0.35 6.71 -4.39
CA SER A 179 1.08 7.90 -3.95
C SER A 179 2.58 7.64 -3.80
N TYR A 180 2.97 6.50 -3.21
CA TYR A 180 4.39 6.12 -3.13
C TYR A 180 5.03 5.98 -4.51
N ALA A 181 4.35 5.30 -5.44
CA ALA A 181 4.85 5.13 -6.80
C ALA A 181 5.01 6.47 -7.53
N THR A 182 4.01 7.34 -7.39
CA THR A 182 4.01 8.69 -7.96
C THR A 182 5.13 9.54 -7.36
N ASP A 183 5.33 9.49 -6.05
CA ASP A 183 6.37 10.23 -5.34
C ASP A 183 7.76 9.85 -5.86
N LEU A 184 8.05 8.55 -6.01
CA LEU A 184 9.31 8.10 -6.60
C LEU A 184 9.51 8.63 -8.02
N LEU A 185 8.49 8.54 -8.87
CA LEU A 185 8.57 9.02 -10.26
C LEU A 185 8.76 10.53 -10.35
N GLN A 186 8.10 11.30 -9.48
CA GLN A 186 8.24 12.75 -9.39
C GLN A 186 9.63 13.18 -8.92
N ASN A 187 10.25 12.37 -8.06
CA ASN A 187 11.62 12.56 -7.60
C ASN A 187 12.68 11.92 -8.53
N GLY A 188 12.29 11.55 -9.76
CA GLY A 188 13.23 11.16 -10.82
C GLY A 188 13.59 9.68 -10.88
N ALA A 189 12.93 8.81 -10.10
CA ALA A 189 13.12 7.37 -10.25
C ALA A 189 12.62 6.90 -11.63
N ASP A 190 13.36 5.99 -12.27
CA ASP A 190 12.92 5.42 -13.53
C ASP A 190 11.77 4.42 -13.32
N ILE A 191 10.96 4.24 -14.36
CA ILE A 191 9.75 3.40 -14.29
C ILE A 191 10.06 1.92 -14.01
N ARG A 192 11.24 1.41 -14.40
CA ARG A 192 11.61 0.00 -14.15
C ARG A 192 11.98 -0.19 -12.69
N SER A 193 12.75 0.73 -12.10
CA SER A 193 13.03 0.72 -10.66
C SER A 193 11.75 0.77 -9.84
N VAL A 194 10.81 1.66 -10.19
CA VAL A 194 9.51 1.74 -9.50
C VAL A 194 8.70 0.44 -9.67
N GLN A 195 8.73 -0.17 -10.85
CA GLN A 195 8.06 -1.46 -11.10
C GLN A 195 8.62 -2.58 -10.20
N GLU A 196 9.94 -2.62 -10.04
CA GLU A 196 10.64 -3.61 -9.23
C GLU A 196 10.33 -3.45 -7.73
N MET A 197 10.42 -2.22 -7.22
CA MET A 197 10.06 -1.89 -5.82
C MET A 197 8.61 -2.26 -5.49
N LEU A 198 7.68 -1.99 -6.43
CA LEU A 198 6.28 -2.37 -6.30
C LEU A 198 6.03 -3.87 -6.55
N GLY A 199 7.00 -4.64 -7.03
CA GLY A 199 6.81 -6.06 -7.35
C GLY A 199 5.64 -6.28 -8.33
N HIS A 200 5.56 -5.43 -9.35
CA HIS A 200 4.58 -5.56 -10.43
C HIS A 200 5.07 -6.57 -11.46
N SER A 201 4.29 -7.63 -11.70
CA SER A 201 4.62 -8.67 -12.69
C SER A 201 4.46 -8.19 -14.13
N SER A 202 3.74 -7.09 -14.35
CA SER A 202 3.53 -6.47 -15.66
C SER A 202 3.84 -4.99 -15.59
N ILE A 203 4.57 -4.51 -16.59
CA ILE A 203 4.86 -3.09 -16.77
C ILE A 203 3.59 -2.28 -17.01
N THR A 204 2.53 -2.88 -17.56
CA THR A 204 1.22 -2.23 -17.78
C THR A 204 0.62 -1.72 -16.47
N THR A 205 0.88 -2.38 -15.34
CA THR A 205 0.42 -1.92 -14.01
C THR A 205 1.22 -0.73 -13.49
N THR A 206 2.41 -0.47 -14.04
CA THR A 206 3.24 0.70 -13.71
C THR A 206 3.06 1.81 -14.75
N GLN A 207 2.72 1.48 -15.99
CA GLN A 207 2.43 2.44 -17.07
C GLN A 207 1.27 3.39 -16.73
N ILE A 208 0.36 2.98 -15.85
CA ILE A 208 -0.72 3.84 -15.37
C ILE A 208 -0.18 5.16 -14.78
N TYR A 209 1.05 5.19 -14.26
CA TYR A 209 1.66 6.38 -13.65
C TYR A 209 2.40 7.30 -14.63
N THR A 210 2.61 6.91 -15.90
CA THR A 210 3.37 7.73 -16.86
C THR A 210 2.69 9.06 -17.17
N HIS A 211 1.37 9.14 -17.02
CA HIS A 211 0.63 10.39 -17.16
C HIS A 211 0.98 11.41 -16.08
N VAL A 212 1.53 10.98 -14.95
CA VAL A 212 1.90 11.87 -13.84
C VAL A 212 3.24 12.58 -14.09
N THR A 213 4.17 11.91 -14.77
CA THR A 213 5.50 12.47 -15.15
C THR A 213 5.45 13.44 -16.33
N ASN A 214 4.35 13.47 -17.10
CA ASN A 214 4.24 14.35 -18.28
C ASN A 214 4.38 15.84 -17.94
N LYS A 215 4.13 16.26 -16.69
CA LYS A 215 4.34 17.65 -16.26
C LYS A 215 5.82 18.06 -16.18
N GLY A 216 6.72 17.10 -15.92
CA GLY A 216 8.17 17.34 -15.88
C GLY A 216 8.89 17.04 -17.20
N LEU A 217 8.23 16.37 -18.16
CA LEU A 217 8.86 15.99 -19.43
C LEU A 217 9.34 17.20 -20.23
N ALA A 218 8.57 18.28 -20.24
CA ALA A 218 8.95 19.53 -20.90
C ALA A 218 10.19 20.16 -20.24
N GLU A 219 10.30 20.07 -18.92
CA GLU A 219 11.40 20.63 -18.14
C GLU A 219 12.67 19.78 -18.28
N VAL A 220 12.55 18.45 -18.26
CA VAL A 220 13.65 17.52 -18.56
C VAL A 220 14.14 17.70 -19.99
N PHE A 221 13.23 17.79 -20.97
CA PHE A 221 13.59 18.07 -22.36
C PHE A 221 14.30 19.43 -22.48
N LYS A 222 13.79 20.47 -21.82
CA LYS A 222 14.40 21.80 -21.79
C LYS A 222 15.77 21.79 -21.10
N ASN A 223 15.97 21.02 -20.05
CA ASN A 223 17.26 20.91 -19.37
C ASN A 223 18.29 20.10 -20.18
N PHE A 224 17.84 19.11 -20.94
CA PHE A 224 18.71 18.25 -21.76
C PHE A 224 19.08 18.91 -23.09
N HIS A 225 18.15 19.66 -23.70
CA HIS A 225 18.35 20.32 -25.01
C HIS A 225 18.56 21.85 -24.92
N GLY A 226 18.29 22.47 -23.78
CA GLY A 226 18.45 23.92 -23.55
C GLY A 226 19.84 24.33 -23.08
N LYS A 227 20.78 23.39 -22.92
CA LYS A 227 22.22 23.69 -22.85
C LYS A 227 22.78 23.79 -24.27
N LYS A 228 22.59 24.95 -24.90
CA LYS A 228 23.40 25.46 -26.01
C LYS A 228 23.71 26.91 -25.74
#